data_AF-A0A522R8M3-F1
#
_entry.id   AF-A0A522R8M3-F1
#
_cell.length_a   1.000
_cell.length_b   1.000
_cell.length_c   1.000
_cell.angle_alpha   90.00
_cell.angle_beta   90.00
_cell.angle_gamma   90.00
#
_symmetry.space_group_name_H-M   'P 1'
#
loop_
_entity.id
_entity.type
_entity.pdbx_description
1 polymer ?
#
loop_
_entity_poly.entity_id
_entity_poly.type
_entity_poly.pdbx_seq_one_letter_code
_entity_poly.pdbx_strand_id
1 'polypeptide(L)'
;MSVDGAGSEQSPSASATQIAADHAFRDGAARATEIVRAVRQAAVPPRASEVACLLLVAQAVGNAERAERKVHDILRQRQPIVAIHCATRHFETCFVNLLARGLILPGEVNRCNGYDLERRNSFYFPTMDGAKWQVVCFTGKDRLDKDDGWCIGLAAQGSYPILLVSERDRWVPARLAAAAQLKLNGGDLNADIVKRTIEAVLGGPLAEELDDIDFRKLDLVDLSIAIRPGSTPSSAVATLRTLVAEADVEPSGDEGGTAISGKSREPNSASSGSSSSSRRGEDHVSGSRIVQPRKLSGTNSDSFIERI
;
A
#
# COMPACT_ATOMS: atom_id res chain seq x y z
N MET A 1 -74.45 43.37 -8.43
CA MET A 1 -73.15 43.04 -9.03
C MET A 1 -72.12 43.31 -7.94
N SER A 2 -71.94 42.43 -6.96
CA SER A 2 -71.13 41.19 -7.02
C SER A 2 -69.71 41.49 -7.49
N VAL A 3 -68.72 41.43 -6.58
CA VAL A 3 -67.68 40.37 -6.59
C VAL A 3 -67.05 40.27 -5.19
N ASP A 4 -67.02 39.03 -4.67
CA ASP A 4 -66.20 38.55 -3.56
C ASP A 4 -64.69 38.52 -3.91
N GLY A 5 -63.81 38.51 -2.90
CA GLY A 5 -62.36 38.44 -3.10
C GLY A 5 -61.56 37.98 -1.88
N ALA A 6 -61.69 36.69 -1.56
CA ALA A 6 -60.73 35.75 -0.96
C ALA A 6 -59.69 36.25 0.08
N GLY A 7 -59.88 35.81 1.32
CA GLY A 7 -58.81 35.68 2.31
C GLY A 7 -57.88 34.51 1.96
N SER A 8 -56.57 34.77 1.99
CA SER A 8 -55.51 33.79 1.76
C SER A 8 -55.16 33.08 3.08
N GLU A 9 -55.65 31.84 3.26
CA GLU A 9 -55.13 30.91 4.25
C GLU A 9 -53.75 30.39 3.81
N GLN A 10 -52.69 30.90 4.43
CA GLN A 10 -51.36 30.27 4.35
C GLN A 10 -51.44 28.90 5.04
N SER A 11 -51.38 27.85 4.23
CA SER A 11 -51.38 26.46 4.68
C SER A 11 -50.11 26.14 5.50
N PRO A 12 -50.20 25.78 6.80
CA PRO A 12 -49.05 25.47 7.65
C PRO A 12 -48.42 24.09 7.38
N SER A 13 -48.97 23.32 6.43
CA SER A 13 -48.62 21.92 6.23
C SER A 13 -47.28 21.67 5.52
N ALA A 14 -46.82 22.56 4.64
CA ALA A 14 -45.59 22.34 3.87
C ALA A 14 -44.33 22.53 4.71
N SER A 15 -44.33 23.53 5.61
CA SER A 15 -43.20 23.82 6.49
C SER A 15 -43.00 22.75 7.57
N ALA A 16 -44.07 22.14 8.09
CA ALA A 16 -43.99 21.08 9.09
C ALA A 16 -43.37 19.78 8.53
N THR A 17 -43.71 19.42 7.29
CA THR A 17 -43.15 18.23 6.62
C THR A 17 -41.68 18.40 6.27
N GLN A 18 -41.25 19.61 5.93
CA GLN A 18 -39.85 19.91 5.61
C GLN A 18 -38.96 19.90 6.87
N ILE A 19 -39.46 20.41 7.99
CA ILE A 19 -38.79 20.35 9.30
C ILE A 19 -38.68 18.91 9.82
N ALA A 20 -39.72 18.09 9.62
CA ALA A 20 -39.71 16.68 10.02
C ALA A 20 -38.71 15.83 9.19
N ALA A 21 -38.58 16.11 7.89
CA ALA A 21 -37.60 15.45 7.02
C ALA A 21 -36.15 15.83 7.38
N ASP A 22 -35.90 17.10 7.67
CA ASP A 22 -34.59 17.58 8.14
C ASP A 22 -34.21 16.99 9.50
N HIS A 23 -35.19 16.86 10.42
CA HIS A 23 -34.97 16.20 11.70
C HIS A 23 -34.64 14.71 11.53
N ALA A 24 -35.37 13.98 10.70
CA ALA A 24 -35.11 12.56 10.45
C ALA A 24 -33.75 12.32 9.76
N PHE A 25 -33.33 13.22 8.86
CA PHE A 25 -32.02 13.16 8.21
C PHE A 25 -30.88 13.44 9.19
N ARG A 26 -31.05 14.44 10.08
CA ARG A 26 -30.08 14.74 11.15
C ARG A 26 -29.97 13.63 12.17
N ASP A 27 -31.09 13.01 12.55
CA ASP A 27 -31.13 11.89 13.49
C ASP A 27 -30.50 10.63 12.88
N GLY A 28 -30.72 10.40 11.58
CA GLY A 28 -30.03 9.37 10.80
C GLY A 28 -28.52 9.60 10.70
N ALA A 29 -28.09 10.85 10.45
CA ALA A 29 -26.66 11.21 10.39
C ALA A 29 -25.97 11.09 11.76
N ALA A 30 -26.65 11.51 12.84
CA ALA A 30 -26.14 11.35 14.21
C ALA A 30 -25.96 9.87 14.57
N ARG A 31 -26.95 9.03 14.27
CA ARG A 31 -26.89 7.58 14.46
C ARG A 31 -25.81 6.91 13.61
N ALA A 32 -25.64 7.32 12.35
CA ALA A 32 -24.57 6.84 11.50
C ALA A 32 -23.19 7.22 12.07
N THR A 33 -23.04 8.43 12.60
CA THR A 33 -21.80 8.90 13.24
C THR A 33 -21.49 8.10 14.50
N GLU A 34 -22.50 7.78 15.31
CA GLU A 34 -22.36 6.95 16.50
C GLU A 34 -21.97 5.50 16.16
N ILE A 35 -22.58 4.91 15.13
CA ILE A 35 -22.21 3.58 14.63
C ILE A 35 -20.77 3.59 14.10
N VAL A 36 -20.40 4.58 13.29
CA VAL A 36 -19.01 4.71 12.78
C VAL A 36 -18.02 4.88 13.92
N ARG A 37 -18.38 5.64 14.96
CA ARG A 37 -17.56 5.79 16.16
C ARG A 37 -17.43 4.47 16.92
N ALA A 38 -18.52 3.73 17.12
CA ALA A 38 -18.49 2.43 17.80
C ALA A 38 -17.69 1.39 17.02
N VAL A 39 -17.85 1.34 15.69
CA VAL A 39 -17.03 0.50 14.80
C VAL A 39 -15.56 0.90 14.89
N ARG A 40 -15.25 2.19 14.87
CA ARG A 40 -13.87 2.68 15.02
C ARG A 40 -13.26 2.29 16.37
N GLN A 41 -14.06 2.28 17.44
CA GLN A 41 -13.61 1.87 18.78
C GLN A 41 -13.40 0.36 18.90
N ALA A 42 -14.17 -0.44 18.16
CA ALA A 42 -14.08 -1.90 18.19
C ALA A 42 -13.12 -2.49 17.13
N ALA A 43 -12.79 -1.73 16.09
CA ALA A 43 -11.94 -2.17 15.00
C ALA A 43 -10.46 -2.21 15.42
N VAL A 44 -9.71 -3.11 14.79
CA VAL A 44 -8.25 -3.11 14.87
C VAL A 44 -7.73 -1.78 14.33
N PRO A 45 -6.90 -1.04 15.09
CA PRO A 45 -6.33 0.22 14.62
C PRO A 45 -5.57 0.02 13.30
N PRO A 46 -5.71 0.95 12.34
CA PRO A 46 -5.04 0.83 11.05
C PRO A 46 -3.53 0.96 11.22
N ARG A 47 -2.76 0.39 10.29
CA ARG A 47 -1.30 0.52 10.27
C ARG A 47 -0.92 1.91 9.76
N ALA A 48 0.09 2.52 10.37
CA ALA A 48 0.53 3.87 9.99
C ALA A 48 0.99 3.96 8.52
N SER A 49 1.75 2.98 8.03
CA SER A 49 2.11 2.88 6.60
C SER A 49 0.90 2.89 5.68
N GLU A 50 -0.13 2.12 6.02
CA GLU A 50 -1.36 2.00 5.22
C GLU A 50 -2.13 3.32 5.18
N VAL A 51 -2.30 3.97 6.33
CA VAL A 51 -2.96 5.28 6.43
C VAL A 51 -2.18 6.34 5.64
N ALA A 52 -0.86 6.43 5.85
CA ALA A 52 -0.02 7.38 5.15
C ALA A 52 -0.04 7.16 3.64
N CYS A 53 0.00 5.90 3.17
CA CYS A 53 -0.13 5.58 1.75
C CYS A 53 -1.49 6.03 1.18
N LEU A 54 -2.59 5.78 1.89
CA LEU A 54 -3.92 6.25 1.46
C LEU A 54 -3.99 7.79 1.41
N LEU A 55 -3.38 8.48 2.37
CA LEU A 55 -3.31 9.95 2.38
C LEU A 55 -2.45 10.49 1.24
N LEU A 56 -1.33 9.84 0.90
CA LEU A 56 -0.52 10.17 -0.28
C LEU A 56 -1.31 9.98 -1.58
N VAL A 57 -2.12 8.92 -1.68
CA VAL A 57 -3.03 8.70 -2.82
C VAL A 57 -4.11 9.79 -2.87
N ALA A 58 -4.70 10.14 -1.74
CA ALA A 58 -5.70 11.22 -1.66
C ALA A 58 -5.10 12.57 -2.07
N GLN A 59 -3.89 12.88 -1.61
CA GLN A 59 -3.11 14.02 -2.06
C GLN A 59 -2.86 13.97 -3.57
N ALA A 60 -2.50 12.81 -4.11
CA ALA A 60 -2.29 12.63 -5.55
C ALA A 60 -3.54 12.91 -6.39
N VAL A 61 -4.71 12.49 -5.90
CA VAL A 61 -6.00 12.78 -6.54
C VAL A 61 -6.36 14.26 -6.41
N GLY A 62 -6.11 14.87 -5.25
CA GLY A 62 -6.34 16.31 -5.02
C GLY A 62 -5.42 17.21 -5.85
N ASN A 63 -4.18 16.78 -6.08
CA ASN A 63 -3.16 17.50 -6.85
C ASN A 63 -3.26 17.26 -8.36
N ALA A 64 -4.04 16.27 -8.80
CA ALA A 64 -4.21 16.02 -10.21
C ALA A 64 -4.74 17.31 -10.88
N GLU A 65 -4.17 17.71 -12.01
CA GLU A 65 -4.59 18.87 -12.82
C GLU A 65 -6.04 18.75 -13.37
N ARG A 66 -6.79 17.74 -12.91
CA ARG A 66 -8.08 17.30 -13.40
C ARG A 66 -9.04 17.24 -12.22
N ALA A 67 -10.22 17.84 -12.39
CA ALA A 67 -11.29 17.73 -11.42
C ALA A 67 -11.62 16.25 -11.11
N GLU A 68 -12.00 15.94 -9.87
CA GLU A 68 -12.35 14.58 -9.39
C GLU A 68 -13.26 13.80 -10.36
N ARG A 69 -14.26 14.47 -10.95
CA ARG A 69 -15.14 13.88 -11.98
C ARG A 69 -14.36 13.28 -13.16
N LYS A 70 -13.30 13.95 -13.61
CA LYS A 70 -12.47 13.53 -14.73
C LYS A 70 -11.57 12.35 -14.36
N VAL A 71 -11.16 12.22 -13.09
CA VAL A 71 -10.49 11.01 -12.59
C VAL A 71 -11.43 9.82 -12.72
N HIS A 72 -12.65 9.97 -12.22
CA HIS A 72 -13.67 8.94 -12.29
C HIS A 72 -14.05 8.56 -13.74
N ASP A 73 -14.18 9.53 -14.64
CA ASP A 73 -14.47 9.27 -16.06
C ASP A 73 -13.36 8.47 -16.75
N ILE A 74 -12.10 8.70 -16.41
CA ILE A 74 -10.97 7.91 -16.93
C ILE A 74 -11.01 6.48 -16.37
N LEU A 75 -11.26 6.32 -15.07
CA LEU A 75 -11.33 5.01 -14.43
C LEU A 75 -12.52 4.16 -14.92
N ARG A 76 -13.54 4.79 -15.52
CA ARG A 76 -14.67 4.10 -16.19
C ARG A 76 -14.35 3.61 -17.60
N GLN A 77 -13.24 4.05 -18.20
CA GLN A 77 -12.83 3.54 -19.50
C GLN A 77 -12.49 2.06 -19.40
N ARG A 78 -12.57 1.33 -20.52
CA ARG A 78 -12.31 -0.12 -20.51
C ARG A 78 -10.85 -0.46 -20.23
N GLN A 79 -9.92 0.35 -20.75
CA GLN A 79 -8.48 0.09 -20.71
C GLN A 79 -7.70 1.38 -20.39
N PRO A 80 -7.94 2.02 -19.24
CA PRO A 80 -7.18 3.18 -18.86
C PRO A 80 -5.74 2.78 -18.55
N ILE A 81 -4.82 3.65 -18.95
CA ILE A 81 -3.43 3.69 -18.54
C ILE A 81 -3.32 4.77 -17.45
N VAL A 82 -3.09 4.33 -16.23
CA VAL A 82 -2.97 5.18 -15.05
C VAL A 82 -1.52 5.13 -14.57
N ALA A 83 -0.92 6.29 -14.34
CA ALA A 83 0.39 6.40 -13.72
C ALA A 83 0.25 7.09 -12.37
N ILE A 84 0.80 6.49 -11.31
CA ILE A 84 0.94 7.10 -10.00
C ILE A 84 2.41 7.16 -9.62
N HIS A 85 2.86 8.35 -9.25
CA HIS A 85 4.20 8.60 -8.75
C HIS A 85 4.11 9.17 -7.34
N CYS A 86 4.97 8.71 -6.44
CA CYS A 86 5.10 9.24 -5.08
C CYS A 86 6.50 8.98 -4.57
N ALA A 87 7.25 10.04 -4.22
CA ALA A 87 8.66 9.96 -3.87
C ALA A 87 8.94 9.41 -2.44
N THR A 88 7.93 8.86 -1.77
CA THR A 88 8.07 8.24 -0.46
C THR A 88 8.51 6.78 -0.60
N ARG A 89 9.63 6.39 0.02
CA ARG A 89 10.12 5.00 -0.04
C ARG A 89 9.08 4.01 0.51
N HIS A 90 9.04 2.81 -0.06
CA HIS A 90 8.09 1.73 0.24
C HIS A 90 6.63 2.01 -0.17
N PHE A 91 6.33 3.16 -0.80
CA PHE A 91 5.02 3.47 -1.34
C PHE A 91 4.52 2.43 -2.36
N GLU A 92 5.34 1.99 -3.32
CA GLU A 92 4.92 1.03 -4.35
C GLU A 92 4.40 -0.27 -3.74
N THR A 93 5.14 -0.79 -2.76
CA THR A 93 4.78 -2.04 -2.09
C THR A 93 3.50 -1.88 -1.27
N CYS A 94 3.38 -0.78 -0.52
CA CYS A 94 2.18 -0.50 0.28
C CYS A 94 0.96 -0.27 -0.62
N PHE A 95 1.09 0.57 -1.65
CA PHE A 95 0.03 0.91 -2.60
C PHE A 95 -0.52 -0.33 -3.29
N VAL A 96 0.34 -1.19 -3.83
CA VAL A 96 -0.10 -2.41 -4.52
C VAL A 96 -0.76 -3.40 -3.56
N ASN A 97 -0.33 -3.47 -2.30
CA ASN A 97 -0.99 -4.30 -1.28
C ASN A 97 -2.39 -3.79 -0.95
N LEU A 98 -2.54 -2.48 -0.72
CA LEU A 98 -3.82 -1.84 -0.44
C LEU A 98 -4.78 -1.95 -1.63
N LEU A 99 -4.26 -1.81 -2.85
CA LEU A 99 -5.02 -2.00 -4.08
C LEU A 99 -5.55 -3.43 -4.19
N ALA A 100 -4.69 -4.44 -3.94
CA ALA A 100 -5.08 -5.84 -4.00
C ALA A 100 -6.22 -6.16 -3.03
N ARG A 101 -6.20 -5.57 -1.82
CA ARG A 101 -7.23 -5.70 -0.78
C ARG A 101 -8.50 -4.87 -1.03
N GLY A 102 -8.57 -4.12 -2.13
CA GLY A 102 -9.74 -3.28 -2.43
C GLY A 102 -9.91 -2.06 -1.52
N LEU A 103 -8.81 -1.56 -0.93
CA LEU A 103 -8.83 -0.36 -0.08
C LEU A 103 -8.64 0.96 -0.87
N ILE A 104 -8.25 0.86 -2.14
CA ILE A 104 -8.08 1.99 -3.04
C ILE A 104 -9.22 2.06 -4.07
N LEU A 105 -9.57 0.91 -4.65
CA LEU A 105 -10.70 0.78 -5.58
C LEU A 105 -11.77 -0.11 -4.96
N PRO A 106 -13.07 0.09 -5.29
CA PRO A 106 -14.12 -0.78 -4.78
C PRO A 106 -13.95 -2.22 -5.28
N GLY A 107 -13.64 -3.14 -4.38
CA GLY A 107 -13.41 -4.57 -4.64
C GLY A 107 -11.93 -4.92 -4.85
N GLU A 108 -11.60 -6.19 -4.64
CA GLU A 108 -10.23 -6.69 -4.76
C GLU A 108 -9.69 -6.60 -6.19
N VAL A 109 -8.38 -6.39 -6.31
CA VAL A 109 -7.69 -6.20 -7.59
C VAL A 109 -6.64 -7.30 -7.78
N ASN A 110 -6.85 -8.13 -8.79
CA ASN A 110 -5.84 -9.06 -9.28
C ASN A 110 -4.88 -8.33 -10.21
N ARG A 111 -3.59 -8.55 -9.97
CA ARG A 111 -2.52 -7.92 -10.75
C ARG A 111 -1.70 -8.95 -11.51
N CYS A 112 -1.35 -8.59 -12.74
CA CYS A 112 -0.32 -9.26 -13.52
C CYS A 112 0.93 -8.35 -13.55
N ASN A 113 2.12 -8.90 -13.32
CA ASN A 113 3.36 -8.12 -13.47
C ASN A 113 3.62 -7.88 -14.96
N GLY A 114 3.65 -6.61 -15.36
CA GLY A 114 3.87 -6.20 -16.74
C GLY A 114 5.26 -6.58 -17.28
N TYR A 115 6.27 -6.76 -16.42
CA TYR A 115 7.61 -7.16 -16.84
C TYR A 115 7.77 -8.69 -17.03
N ASP A 116 6.81 -9.50 -16.58
CA ASP A 116 6.87 -10.97 -16.67
C ASP A 116 6.13 -11.55 -17.87
N LEU A 117 5.56 -10.70 -18.75
CA LEU A 117 4.71 -11.11 -19.86
C LEU A 117 5.45 -11.94 -20.94
N GLU A 118 6.77 -11.73 -21.10
CA GLU A 118 7.62 -12.45 -22.06
C GLU A 118 7.63 -13.97 -21.85
N ARG A 119 7.53 -14.45 -20.61
CA ARG A 119 7.73 -15.88 -20.32
C ARG A 119 6.55 -16.77 -20.69
N ARG A 120 5.36 -16.21 -20.89
CA ARG A 120 4.13 -17.01 -21.02
C ARG A 120 3.22 -16.65 -22.19
N ASN A 121 3.55 -15.60 -22.95
CA ASN A 121 2.69 -15.04 -24.00
C ASN A 121 1.21 -14.90 -23.56
N SER A 122 1.00 -14.67 -22.27
CA SER A 122 -0.31 -14.70 -21.64
C SER A 122 -0.27 -13.91 -20.35
N PHE A 123 -1.41 -13.31 -20.03
CA PHE A 123 -1.60 -12.60 -18.78
C PHE A 123 -1.89 -13.62 -17.67
N TYR A 124 -0.94 -13.78 -16.75
CA TYR A 124 -1.16 -14.58 -15.55
C TYR A 124 -1.63 -13.68 -14.41
N PHE A 125 -2.89 -13.86 -14.03
CA PHE A 125 -3.46 -13.30 -12.81
C PHE A 125 -3.52 -14.41 -11.76
N PRO A 126 -2.89 -14.24 -10.59
CA PRO A 126 -3.10 -15.16 -9.49
C PRO A 126 -4.59 -15.27 -9.18
N THR A 127 -5.12 -16.49 -9.01
CA THR A 127 -6.52 -16.69 -8.66
C THR A 127 -6.78 -16.12 -7.28
N MET A 128 -7.63 -15.09 -7.20
CA MET A 128 -8.27 -14.63 -5.97
C MET A 128 -9.77 -14.70 -6.20
N ASP A 129 -10.46 -15.51 -5.39
CA ASP A 129 -11.90 -15.67 -5.48
C ASP A 129 -12.59 -14.34 -5.18
N GLY A 130 -13.40 -13.84 -6.12
CA GLY A 130 -14.15 -12.59 -5.95
C GLY A 130 -13.41 -11.30 -6.33
N ALA A 131 -12.21 -11.38 -6.92
CA ALA A 131 -11.54 -10.20 -7.46
C ALA A 131 -12.38 -9.53 -8.54
N LYS A 132 -12.70 -8.26 -8.33
CA LYS A 132 -13.55 -7.47 -9.24
C LYS A 132 -12.76 -6.91 -10.42
N TRP A 133 -11.46 -6.72 -10.23
CA TRP A 133 -10.59 -6.06 -11.22
C TRP A 133 -9.38 -6.92 -11.58
N GLN A 134 -8.96 -6.83 -12.83
CA GLN A 134 -7.73 -7.41 -13.35
C GLN A 134 -6.92 -6.30 -14.02
N VAL A 135 -5.69 -6.08 -13.54
CA VAL A 135 -4.86 -4.94 -13.97
C VAL A 135 -3.44 -5.42 -14.29
N VAL A 136 -2.86 -4.94 -15.39
CA VAL A 136 -1.44 -5.13 -15.69
C VAL A 136 -0.65 -4.02 -15.01
N CYS A 137 0.25 -4.39 -14.10
CA CYS A 137 0.97 -3.44 -13.26
C CYS A 137 2.45 -3.41 -13.61
N PHE A 138 2.99 -2.22 -13.86
CA PHE A 138 4.42 -1.97 -13.97
C PHE A 138 4.85 -1.14 -12.75
N THR A 139 5.54 -1.78 -11.80
CA THR A 139 6.08 -1.09 -10.63
C THR A 139 7.55 -0.73 -10.87
N GLY A 140 8.05 0.35 -10.29
CA GLY A 140 9.45 0.73 -10.40
C GLY A 140 10.39 -0.35 -9.85
N LYS A 141 10.07 -0.93 -8.69
CA LYS A 141 10.86 -1.96 -8.02
C LYS A 141 11.01 -3.27 -8.81
N ASP A 142 10.04 -3.59 -9.68
CA ASP A 142 10.05 -4.83 -10.46
C ASP A 142 10.86 -4.68 -11.76
N ARG A 143 11.37 -3.48 -12.07
CA ARG A 143 12.13 -3.21 -13.29
C ARG A 143 13.59 -3.64 -13.14
N LEU A 144 14.07 -4.50 -14.05
CA LEU A 144 15.38 -5.14 -13.98
C LEU A 144 16.35 -4.70 -15.12
N ASP A 145 16.24 -3.45 -15.60
CA ASP A 145 17.07 -2.88 -16.69
C ASP A 145 17.09 -3.68 -18.00
N LYS A 146 15.91 -4.16 -18.44
CA LYS A 146 15.75 -4.90 -19.71
C LYS A 146 15.14 -4.03 -20.82
N ASP A 147 15.26 -4.52 -22.06
CA ASP A 147 14.44 -4.03 -23.15
C ASP A 147 12.99 -4.48 -22.93
N ASP A 148 12.24 -3.64 -22.21
CA ASP A 148 10.85 -3.89 -21.85
C ASP A 148 9.90 -3.73 -23.07
N GLY A 149 10.43 -3.45 -24.27
CA GLY A 149 9.68 -3.09 -25.47
C GLY A 149 8.61 -4.11 -25.86
N TRP A 150 8.95 -5.40 -25.78
CA TRP A 150 8.00 -6.48 -26.08
C TRP A 150 6.88 -6.56 -25.05
N CYS A 151 7.20 -6.60 -23.76
CA CYS A 151 6.25 -6.58 -22.64
C CYS A 151 5.28 -5.39 -22.73
N ILE A 152 5.80 -4.20 -23.03
CA ILE A 152 5.00 -2.99 -23.23
C ILE A 152 4.03 -3.16 -24.40
N GLY A 153 4.52 -3.68 -25.54
CA GLY A 153 3.70 -3.93 -26.72
C GLY A 153 2.56 -4.91 -26.44
N LEU A 154 2.88 -6.02 -25.76
CA LEU A 154 1.89 -7.03 -25.40
C LEU A 154 0.86 -6.50 -24.40
N ALA A 155 1.29 -5.74 -23.39
CA ALA A 155 0.38 -5.09 -22.44
C ALA A 155 -0.57 -4.10 -23.15
N ALA A 156 -0.05 -3.29 -24.08
CA ALA A 156 -0.83 -2.31 -24.82
C ALA A 156 -1.82 -2.93 -25.84
N GLN A 157 -1.52 -4.13 -26.36
CA GLN A 157 -2.45 -4.92 -27.18
C GLN A 157 -3.47 -5.70 -26.33
N GLY A 158 -3.18 -5.88 -25.04
CA GLY A 158 -4.04 -6.57 -24.10
C GLY A 158 -5.35 -5.84 -23.84
N SER A 159 -6.32 -6.56 -23.27
CA SER A 159 -7.64 -5.99 -22.97
C SER A 159 -7.79 -5.42 -21.54
N TYR A 160 -6.69 -5.26 -20.81
CA TYR A 160 -6.68 -4.93 -19.39
C TYR A 160 -6.25 -3.47 -19.16
N PRO A 161 -6.78 -2.81 -18.11
CA PRO A 161 -6.21 -1.57 -17.61
C PRO A 161 -4.72 -1.74 -17.28
N ILE A 162 -3.95 -0.68 -17.51
CA ILE A 162 -2.51 -0.63 -17.22
C ILE A 162 -2.29 0.35 -16.08
N LEU A 163 -1.57 -0.10 -15.07
CA LEU A 163 -1.20 0.70 -13.91
C LEU A 163 0.33 0.80 -13.83
N LEU A 164 0.84 2.03 -13.78
CA LEU A 164 2.24 2.33 -13.54
C LEU A 164 2.35 2.89 -12.12
N VAL A 165 3.20 2.30 -11.28
CA VAL A 165 3.42 2.76 -9.90
C VAL A 165 4.90 3.01 -9.73
N SER A 166 5.29 4.20 -9.29
CA SER A 166 6.71 4.53 -9.17
C SER A 166 7.07 5.37 -7.96
N GLU A 167 8.05 4.92 -7.18
CA GLU A 167 8.70 5.70 -6.12
C GLU A 167 9.75 6.66 -6.67
N ARG A 168 10.39 6.30 -7.79
CA ARG A 168 11.48 7.05 -8.39
C ARG A 168 11.05 7.59 -9.74
N ASP A 169 11.33 8.85 -10.00
CA ASP A 169 11.05 9.43 -11.31
C ASP A 169 11.68 8.57 -12.42
N ARG A 170 10.86 8.18 -13.39
CA ARG A 170 11.26 7.42 -14.60
C ARG A 170 11.65 5.95 -14.41
N TRP A 171 11.32 5.34 -13.26
CA TRP A 171 11.52 3.89 -13.06
C TRP A 171 10.39 3.02 -13.64
N VAL A 172 9.45 3.60 -14.38
CA VAL A 172 8.42 2.88 -15.15
C VAL A 172 8.60 3.09 -16.66
N PRO A 173 7.97 2.27 -17.53
CA PRO A 173 8.16 2.38 -18.97
C PRO A 173 7.72 3.73 -19.54
N ALA A 174 8.68 4.50 -20.07
CA ALA A 174 8.45 5.86 -20.53
C ALA A 174 7.35 5.99 -21.59
N ARG A 175 7.23 4.99 -22.50
CA ARG A 175 6.19 4.96 -23.53
C ARG A 175 4.79 4.86 -22.93
N LEU A 176 4.60 3.99 -21.93
CA LEU A 176 3.31 3.87 -21.22
C LEU A 176 3.05 5.11 -20.36
N ALA A 177 4.06 5.64 -19.68
CA ALA A 177 3.94 6.86 -18.89
C ALA A 177 3.56 8.08 -19.76
N ALA A 178 4.08 8.16 -20.99
CA ALA A 178 3.69 9.18 -21.95
C ALA A 178 2.22 9.00 -22.40
N ALA A 179 1.79 7.76 -22.62
CA ALA A 179 0.43 7.42 -23.05
C ALA A 179 -0.63 7.44 -21.92
N ALA A 180 -0.21 7.58 -20.66
CA ALA A 180 -1.11 7.56 -19.51
C ALA A 180 -2.18 8.65 -19.59
N GLN A 181 -3.45 8.24 -19.56
CA GLN A 181 -4.59 9.18 -19.58
C GLN A 181 -4.77 9.88 -18.23
N LEU A 182 -4.36 9.22 -17.15
CA LEU A 182 -4.35 9.76 -15.79
C LEU A 182 -2.94 9.67 -15.20
N LYS A 183 -2.43 10.81 -14.74
CA LYS A 183 -1.14 10.93 -14.04
C LYS A 183 -1.41 11.52 -12.68
N LEU A 184 -1.09 10.77 -11.63
CA LEU A 184 -1.28 11.13 -10.24
C LEU A 184 0.09 11.33 -9.61
N ASN A 185 0.29 12.46 -8.93
CA ASN A 185 1.52 12.75 -8.22
C ASN A 185 1.22 12.93 -6.73
N GLY A 186 1.56 11.91 -5.94
CA GLY A 186 1.43 11.91 -4.48
C GLY A 186 2.47 12.77 -3.78
N GLY A 187 3.53 13.21 -4.46
CA GLY A 187 4.60 14.01 -3.87
C GLY A 187 5.37 13.26 -2.78
N ASP A 188 5.91 14.03 -1.84
CA ASP A 188 6.65 13.55 -0.68
C ASP A 188 5.75 13.42 0.56
N LEU A 189 6.23 12.63 1.52
CA LEU A 189 5.71 12.68 2.87
C LEU A 189 5.89 14.08 3.46
N ASN A 190 4.87 14.58 4.15
CA ASN A 190 4.86 15.91 4.73
C ASN A 190 4.18 15.92 6.11
N ALA A 191 4.32 17.04 6.83
CA ALA A 191 3.80 17.22 8.18
C ALA A 191 2.30 16.93 8.28
N ASP A 192 1.51 17.38 7.29
CA ASP A 192 0.08 17.19 7.23
C ASP A 192 -0.33 15.70 7.15
N ILE A 193 0.38 14.94 6.32
CA ILE A 193 0.15 13.49 6.18
C ILE A 193 0.54 12.77 7.47
N VAL A 194 1.69 13.10 8.05
CA VAL A 194 2.15 12.47 9.30
C VAL A 194 1.23 12.79 10.46
N LYS A 195 0.80 14.05 10.59
CA LYS A 195 -0.17 14.48 11.60
C LYS A 195 -1.47 13.69 11.49
N ARG A 196 -2.08 13.66 10.30
CA ARG A 196 -3.32 12.88 10.07
C ARG A 196 -3.12 11.39 10.31
N THR A 197 -1.93 10.87 10.05
CA THR A 197 -1.58 9.46 10.34
C THR A 197 -1.55 9.21 11.85
N ILE A 198 -0.89 10.06 12.63
CA ILE A 198 -0.88 9.99 14.11
C ILE A 198 -2.31 10.03 14.65
N GLU A 199 -3.12 10.97 14.16
CA GLU A 199 -4.51 11.13 14.59
C GLU A 199 -5.37 9.90 14.28
N ALA A 200 -5.20 9.32 13.09
CA ALA A 200 -5.95 8.15 12.67
C ALA A 200 -5.56 6.87 13.43
N VAL A 201 -4.28 6.70 13.76
CA VAL A 201 -3.77 5.48 14.41
C VAL A 201 -3.90 5.55 15.93
N LEU A 202 -3.66 6.72 16.54
CA LEU A 202 -3.66 6.92 17.99
C LEU A 202 -4.99 7.48 18.54
N GLY A 203 -5.87 7.96 17.66
CA GLY A 203 -7.24 8.36 18.02
C GLY A 203 -7.37 9.73 18.68
N GLY A 204 -6.35 10.59 18.61
CA GLY A 204 -6.38 11.93 19.19
C GLY A 204 -5.58 12.97 18.37
N PRO A 205 -5.96 14.25 18.43
CA PRO A 205 -5.29 15.32 17.69
C PRO A 205 -3.85 15.50 18.17
N LEU A 206 -2.94 15.78 17.24
CA LEU A 206 -1.59 16.19 17.59
C LEU A 206 -1.55 17.71 17.77
N ALA A 207 -1.24 18.15 19.00
CA ALA A 207 -1.05 19.57 19.31
C ALA A 207 0.37 20.07 19.02
N GLU A 208 1.33 19.16 18.98
CA GLU A 208 2.75 19.47 18.72
C GLU A 208 2.98 19.83 17.25
N GLU A 209 3.80 20.85 17.01
CA GLU A 209 4.30 21.21 15.68
C GLU A 209 5.40 20.22 15.26
N LEU A 210 5.52 19.99 13.95
CA LEU A 210 6.46 19.02 13.40
C LEU A 210 7.48 19.67 12.43
N ASP A 211 7.65 20.99 12.55
CA ASP A 211 8.42 21.80 11.60
C ASP A 211 9.93 21.48 11.63
N ASP A 212 10.39 20.85 12.71
CA ASP A 212 11.78 20.44 12.90
C ASP A 212 12.13 19.10 12.23
N ILE A 213 11.16 18.39 11.66
CA ILE A 213 11.34 17.06 11.07
C ILE A 213 11.44 17.15 9.54
N ASP A 214 12.56 16.70 8.96
CA ASP A 214 12.67 16.52 7.50
C ASP A 214 12.04 15.19 7.08
N PHE A 215 10.75 15.24 6.73
CA PHE A 215 9.96 14.07 6.34
C PHE A 215 10.47 13.34 5.10
N ARG A 216 11.29 13.97 4.25
CA ARG A 216 11.87 13.32 3.06
C ARG A 216 12.88 12.24 3.41
N LYS A 217 13.40 12.25 4.65
CA LYS A 217 14.31 11.22 5.16
C LYS A 217 13.57 9.99 5.67
N LEU A 218 12.28 10.13 5.97
CA LEU A 218 11.43 9.06 6.50
C LEU A 218 10.77 8.26 5.37
N ASP A 219 10.48 7.00 5.67
CA ASP A 219 9.68 6.15 4.82
C ASP A 219 8.43 5.59 5.52
N LEU A 220 7.61 4.83 4.78
CA LEU A 220 6.39 4.26 5.35
C LEU A 220 6.67 3.20 6.44
N VAL A 221 7.84 2.57 6.43
CA VAL A 221 8.26 1.62 7.46
C VAL A 221 8.61 2.37 8.74
N ASP A 222 9.33 3.48 8.64
CA ASP A 222 9.66 4.37 9.78
C ASP A 222 8.39 4.85 10.49
N LEU A 223 7.37 5.27 9.72
CA LEU A 223 6.06 5.63 10.28
C LEU A 223 5.42 4.48 11.05
N SER A 224 5.58 3.24 10.58
CA SER A 224 5.05 2.04 11.26
C SER A 224 5.83 1.68 12.52
N ILE A 225 7.11 2.08 12.59
CA ILE A 225 7.94 1.92 13.79
C ILE A 225 7.53 2.95 14.84
N ALA A 226 7.42 4.22 14.45
CA ALA A 226 7.16 5.32 15.38
C ALA A 226 5.69 5.42 15.82
N ILE A 227 4.74 5.23 14.90
CA ILE A 227 3.31 5.45 15.15
C ILE A 227 2.64 4.10 15.39
N ARG A 228 2.65 3.65 16.64
CA ARG A 228 2.08 2.36 17.04
C ARG A 228 0.85 2.52 17.92
N PRO A 229 -0.20 1.72 17.72
CA PRO A 229 -1.32 1.69 18.66
C PRO A 229 -0.83 1.48 20.10
N GLY A 230 -1.35 2.28 21.03
CA GLY A 230 -0.93 2.28 22.44
C GLY A 230 0.25 3.20 22.79
N SER A 231 0.91 3.82 21.80
CA SER A 231 1.86 4.92 22.04
C SER A 231 1.13 6.26 22.22
N THR A 232 1.76 7.19 22.94
CA THR A 232 1.28 8.57 23.02
C THR A 232 1.75 9.36 21.79
N PRO A 233 0.99 10.38 21.33
CA PRO A 233 1.42 11.22 20.21
C PRO A 233 2.82 11.81 20.39
N SER A 234 3.15 12.34 21.57
CA SER A 234 4.48 12.89 21.85
C SER A 234 5.61 11.85 21.78
N SER A 235 5.35 10.60 22.19
CA SER A 235 6.33 9.51 22.07
C SER A 235 6.57 9.12 20.60
N ALA A 236 5.50 9.09 19.79
CA ALA A 236 5.62 8.87 18.35
C ALA A 236 6.46 9.97 17.69
N VAL A 237 6.21 11.25 18.01
CA VAL A 237 7.00 12.37 17.49
C VAL A 237 8.46 12.28 17.93
N ALA A 238 8.73 11.98 19.20
CA ALA A 238 10.10 11.79 19.68
C ALA A 238 10.83 10.67 18.92
N THR A 239 10.14 9.57 18.63
CA THR A 239 10.70 8.45 17.85
C THR A 239 10.97 8.85 16.40
N LEU A 240 10.07 9.62 15.76
CA LEU A 240 10.30 10.14 14.42
C LEU A 240 11.55 11.01 14.35
N ARG A 241 11.79 11.87 15.35
CA ARG A 241 13.01 12.68 15.44
C ARG A 241 14.27 11.81 15.54
N THR A 242 14.23 10.74 16.35
CA THR A 242 15.34 9.79 16.45
C THR A 242 15.63 9.12 15.11
N LEU A 243 14.60 8.63 14.42
CA LEU A 243 14.77 7.97 13.11
C LEU A 243 15.33 8.93 12.05
N VAL A 244 14.91 10.20 12.04
CA VAL A 244 15.49 11.21 11.16
C VAL A 244 16.96 11.47 11.49
N ALA A 245 17.32 11.57 12.77
CA ALA A 245 18.70 11.78 13.18
C ALA A 245 19.60 10.58 12.83
N GLU A 246 19.10 9.35 12.94
CA GLU A 246 19.83 8.14 12.56
C GLU A 246 20.07 8.05 11.05
N ALA A 247 19.11 8.49 10.23
CA ALA A 247 19.26 8.55 8.78
C ALA A 247 20.41 9.47 8.31
N ASP A 248 20.82 10.44 9.15
CA ASP A 248 21.96 11.33 8.86
C ASP A 248 23.32 10.72 9.24
N VAL A 249 23.34 9.64 10.02
CA VAL A 249 24.57 9.00 10.54
C VAL A 249 25.01 7.80 9.69
N GLU A 250 24.18 7.34 8.75
CA GLU A 250 24.57 6.29 7.80
C GLU A 250 25.80 6.73 6.98
N PRO A 251 26.96 6.06 7.13
CA PRO A 251 28.13 6.40 6.36
C PRO A 251 27.90 6.01 4.90
N SER A 252 28.16 6.95 3.99
CA SER A 252 28.22 6.74 2.55
C SER A 252 29.13 5.55 2.22
N GLY A 253 28.50 4.38 2.00
CA GLY A 253 29.14 3.18 1.49
C GLY A 253 29.43 3.36 0.00
N ASP A 254 30.68 3.71 -0.27
CA ASP A 254 31.30 3.87 -1.57
C ASP A 254 30.91 2.75 -2.57
N GLU A 255 30.42 3.16 -3.75
CA GLU A 255 30.44 2.34 -4.96
C GLU A 255 31.90 2.07 -5.35
N GLY A 256 32.47 0.98 -4.81
CA GLY A 256 33.84 0.57 -5.06
C GLY A 256 33.93 -0.86 -5.54
N GLY A 257 33.52 -1.11 -6.79
CA GLY A 257 33.77 -2.37 -7.48
C GLY A 257 35.26 -2.72 -7.45
N THR A 258 35.63 -3.73 -6.65
CA THR A 258 36.96 -4.33 -6.72
C THR A 258 36.81 -5.81 -7.03
N ALA A 259 37.07 -6.11 -8.29
CA ALA A 259 37.22 -7.44 -8.83
C ALA A 259 38.23 -8.25 -8.00
N ILE A 260 37.77 -9.37 -7.44
CA ILE A 260 38.66 -10.36 -6.84
C ILE A 260 39.27 -11.18 -8.00
N SER A 261 40.29 -10.60 -8.62
CA SER A 261 41.21 -11.30 -9.52
C SER A 261 42.10 -12.23 -8.69
N GLY A 262 41.63 -13.46 -8.46
CA GLY A 262 42.42 -14.56 -7.89
C GLY A 262 42.89 -15.52 -8.98
N LYS A 263 43.83 -15.08 -9.83
CA LYS A 263 44.50 -15.92 -10.82
C LYS A 263 45.64 -16.68 -10.14
N SER A 264 45.54 -18.00 -10.02
CA SER A 264 46.71 -18.86 -9.74
C SER A 264 46.53 -20.27 -10.29
N ARG A 265 47.18 -20.48 -11.45
CA ARG A 265 47.96 -21.65 -11.90
C ARG A 265 47.35 -23.06 -11.77
N GLU A 266 46.93 -23.54 -12.94
CA GLU A 266 47.07 -24.92 -13.46
C GLU A 266 48.49 -25.53 -13.21
N PRO A 267 48.65 -26.87 -13.12
CA PRO A 267 48.60 -27.73 -14.31
C PRO A 267 47.99 -29.13 -14.18
N ASN A 268 47.41 -29.56 -15.30
CA ASN A 268 47.37 -30.91 -15.90
C ASN A 268 46.92 -32.11 -15.05
N SER A 269 45.83 -32.77 -15.47
CA SER A 269 45.93 -33.98 -16.33
C SER A 269 44.58 -34.67 -16.56
N ALA A 270 44.36 -35.00 -17.83
CA ALA A 270 43.69 -36.15 -18.44
C ALA A 270 42.59 -36.96 -17.69
N SER A 271 41.54 -37.19 -18.49
CA SER A 271 40.91 -38.50 -18.78
C SER A 271 39.61 -38.91 -18.09
N SER A 272 38.64 -39.20 -18.98
CA SER A 272 37.72 -40.35 -19.02
C SER A 272 36.75 -40.63 -17.86
N GLY A 273 35.46 -40.63 -18.20
CA GLY A 273 34.73 -41.89 -18.34
C GLY A 273 34.09 -42.49 -17.09
N SER A 274 32.74 -42.47 -17.10
CA SER A 274 31.84 -43.56 -16.74
C SER A 274 31.90 -44.23 -15.35
N SER A 275 30.80 -44.03 -14.61
CA SER A 275 29.98 -45.01 -13.90
C SER A 275 30.51 -45.83 -12.71
N SER A 276 29.64 -45.88 -11.70
CA SER A 276 29.25 -47.02 -10.85
C SER A 276 29.69 -47.03 -9.38
N SER A 277 28.65 -47.06 -8.54
CA SER A 277 28.46 -47.83 -7.32
C SER A 277 29.42 -47.74 -6.12
N SER A 278 28.77 -47.40 -5.00
CA SER A 278 28.82 -48.09 -3.70
C SER A 278 29.64 -47.49 -2.54
N ARG A 279 28.87 -47.15 -1.49
CA ARG A 279 29.03 -47.46 -0.06
C ARG A 279 30.16 -46.80 0.77
N ARG A 280 29.67 -46.19 1.87
CA ARG A 280 30.15 -46.15 3.28
C ARG A 280 31.10 -45.02 3.74
N GLY A 281 30.66 -44.36 4.83
CA GLY A 281 31.43 -43.54 5.79
C GLY A 281 31.87 -42.18 5.24
N GLU A 282 31.92 -41.07 5.98
CA GLU A 282 31.97 -40.87 7.42
C GLU A 282 31.49 -39.44 7.74
N ASP A 283 30.72 -39.32 8.82
CA ASP A 283 30.63 -38.23 9.79
C ASP A 283 30.97 -36.77 9.39
N HIS A 284 29.92 -35.97 9.22
CA HIS A 284 29.94 -34.57 9.66
C HIS A 284 28.96 -34.36 10.82
N VAL A 285 29.54 -34.07 11.97
CA VAL A 285 28.90 -33.59 13.20
C VAL A 285 28.05 -32.36 12.88
N SER A 286 26.72 -32.52 12.89
CA SER A 286 25.76 -31.42 12.77
C SER A 286 25.09 -31.16 14.13
N GLY A 287 25.45 -30.02 14.72
CA GLY A 287 24.99 -29.56 16.03
C GLY A 287 23.59 -28.96 16.01
N SER A 288 22.57 -29.79 15.77
CA SER A 288 21.17 -29.39 16.00
C SER A 288 20.46 -30.43 16.86
N ARG A 289 20.36 -30.14 18.16
CA ARG A 289 19.50 -30.91 19.08
C ARG A 289 18.05 -30.55 18.79
N ILE A 290 17.33 -31.43 18.11
CA ILE A 290 15.88 -31.35 17.94
C ILE A 290 15.24 -31.65 19.30
N VAL A 291 14.70 -30.62 19.96
CA VAL A 291 13.88 -30.80 21.17
C VAL A 291 12.50 -31.23 20.73
N GLN A 292 12.17 -32.51 20.91
CA GLN A 292 10.79 -32.97 20.72
C GLN A 292 9.94 -32.59 21.95
N PRO A 293 8.73 -32.04 21.75
CA PRO A 293 7.81 -31.78 22.85
C PRO A 293 7.42 -33.11 23.51
N ARG A 294 7.61 -33.20 24.83
CA ARG A 294 7.17 -34.35 25.63
C ARG A 294 5.65 -34.41 25.59
N LYS A 295 5.10 -35.53 25.12
CA LYS A 295 3.70 -35.87 25.33
C LYS A 295 3.48 -36.01 26.84
N LEU A 296 2.64 -35.15 27.40
CA LEU A 296 2.18 -35.25 28.78
C LEU A 296 1.35 -36.53 28.92
N SER A 297 1.96 -37.57 29.45
CA SER A 297 1.26 -38.77 29.90
C SER A 297 0.90 -38.58 31.36
N GLY A 298 -0.34 -38.18 31.63
CA GLY A 298 -0.85 -38.08 33.00
C GLY A 298 -2.04 -37.13 33.10
N THR A 299 -3.14 -37.67 33.61
CA THR A 299 -4.45 -37.06 33.88
C THR A 299 -4.36 -35.65 34.48
N ASN A 300 -4.50 -34.61 33.65
CA ASN A 300 -5.06 -33.28 33.98
C ASN A 300 -5.10 -32.41 32.70
N SER A 301 -5.68 -32.95 31.64
CA SER A 301 -5.84 -32.29 30.34
C SER A 301 -7.05 -31.37 30.30
N ASP A 302 -7.29 -30.55 31.33
CA ASP A 302 -8.31 -29.49 31.30
C ASP A 302 -8.15 -28.48 32.45
N SER A 303 -7.06 -27.71 32.42
CA SER A 303 -7.08 -26.40 33.09
C SER A 303 -6.41 -25.36 32.21
N PHE A 304 -7.26 -24.54 31.58
CA PHE A 304 -6.85 -23.28 30.97
C PHE A 304 -6.40 -22.34 32.09
N ILE A 305 -5.15 -21.86 32.02
CA ILE A 305 -4.66 -20.82 32.92
C ILE A 305 -5.08 -19.47 32.32
N GLU A 306 -6.03 -18.82 32.97
CA GLU A 306 -6.45 -17.44 32.69
C GLU A 306 -5.27 -16.49 33.00
N ARG A 307 -4.86 -15.69 32.01
CA ARG A 307 -3.87 -14.62 32.22
C ARG A 307 -4.64 -13.34 32.58
N ILE A 308 -4.38 -12.85 33.80
CA ILE A 308 -4.70 -11.49 34.26
C ILE A 308 -3.73 -10.51 33.60
#